data_AF-A0A440UTE3-F1
#
_entry.id   AF-A0A440UTE3-F1
#
_cell.length_a   1.000
_cell.length_b   1.000
_cell.length_c   1.000
_cell.angle_alpha   90.00
_cell.angle_beta   90.00
_cell.angle_gamma   90.00
#
_symmetry.space_group_name_H-M   'P 1'
#
loop_
_entity.id
_entity.type
_entity.pdbx_description
1 polymer ?
#
loop_
_entity_poly.entity_id
_entity_poly.type
_entity_poly.pdbx_seq_one_letter_code
_entity_poly.pdbx_strand_id
1 'polypeptide(L)' 'VLLRSRFAGRLDALAITLPPATLKVMGNRLRLEQVLINLFQNALEALEGRDGARVEVSAAETADGVALIVSD' A
#
# COMPACT_ATOMS: atom_id res chain seq x y z
N VAL A 1 -10.96 -8.24 -7.35
CA VAL A 1 -11.05 -9.69 -7.03
C VAL A 1 -9.66 -10.33 -6.88
N LEU A 2 -8.65 -9.96 -7.69
CA LEU A 2 -7.28 -10.51 -7.61
C LEU A 2 -6.54 -10.30 -6.27
N LEU A 3 -6.76 -9.16 -5.58
CA LEU A 3 -6.11 -8.87 -4.30
C LEU A 3 -6.61 -9.76 -3.13
N ARG A 4 -7.83 -10.30 -3.18
CA ARG A 4 -8.37 -11.05 -2.04
C ARG A 4 -7.92 -12.51 -2.02
N SER A 5 -7.69 -13.15 -3.17
CA SER A 5 -7.36 -14.59 -3.18
C SER A 5 -5.87 -14.90 -3.00
N ARG A 6 -4.96 -14.01 -3.43
CA ARG A 6 -3.50 -14.21 -3.24
C ARG A 6 -2.96 -13.69 -1.91
N PHE A 7 -3.66 -12.76 -1.26
CA PHE A 7 -3.15 -12.05 -0.09
C PHE A 7 -3.94 -12.31 1.19
N ALA A 8 -4.97 -13.17 1.17
CA ALA A 8 -5.90 -13.38 2.29
C ALA A 8 -5.25 -13.62 3.66
N GLY A 9 -4.12 -14.33 3.71
CA GLY A 9 -3.35 -14.57 4.95
C GLY A 9 -2.23 -13.56 5.24
N ARG A 10 -1.94 -12.65 4.32
CA ARG A 10 -0.84 -11.66 4.41
C ARG A 10 -1.34 -10.23 4.62
N LEU A 11 -2.64 -9.98 4.46
CA LEU A 11 -3.24 -8.67 4.72
C LEU A 11 -3.07 -8.24 6.18
N ASP A 12 -2.96 -9.18 7.12
CA ASP A 12 -2.72 -8.89 8.54
C ASP A 12 -1.35 -8.26 8.81
N ALA A 13 -0.39 -8.40 7.88
CA ALA A 13 0.92 -7.77 7.97
C ALA A 13 0.90 -6.30 7.52
N LEU A 14 -0.18 -5.82 6.89
CA LEU A 14 -0.31 -4.45 6.43
C LEU A 14 -0.84 -3.54 7.55
N ALA A 15 0.01 -2.64 8.04
CA ALA A 15 -0.37 -1.56 8.93
C ALA A 15 -0.67 -0.29 8.10
N ILE A 16 -1.93 -0.08 7.75
CA ILE A 16 -2.35 1.03 6.88
C ILE A 16 -2.87 2.20 7.72
N THR A 17 -2.18 3.33 7.63
CA THR A 17 -2.70 4.62 8.08
C THR A 17 -3.39 5.31 6.90
N LEU A 18 -4.73 5.33 6.93
CA LEU A 18 -5.51 5.96 5.87
C LEU A 18 -5.30 7.49 5.88
N PRO A 19 -5.10 8.11 4.71
CA PRO A 19 -5.05 9.57 4.60
C PRO A 19 -6.43 10.19 4.92
N PRO A 20 -6.49 11.51 5.16
CA PRO A 20 -7.75 12.22 5.25
C PRO A 20 -8.62 11.98 4.01
N ALA A 21 -9.93 11.80 4.19
CA ALA A 21 -10.86 11.56 3.08
C ALA A 21 -10.93 12.73 2.06
N THR A 22 -10.43 13.90 2.46
CA THR A 22 -10.31 15.10 1.61
C THR A 22 -9.09 15.08 0.68
N LEU A 23 -8.11 14.21 0.94
CA LEU A 23 -6.91 14.10 0.13
C LEU A 23 -7.26 13.56 -1.26
N LYS A 24 -6.86 14.29 -2.31
CA LYS A 24 -7.12 13.94 -3.71
C LYS A 24 -5.84 14.04 -4.51
N VAL A 25 -5.72 13.16 -5.50
CA VAL A 25 -4.61 13.18 -6.47
C VAL A 25 -5.18 13.25 -7.88
N MET A 26 -4.49 13.95 -8.77
CA MET A 26 -4.79 13.94 -10.20
C MET A 26 -4.13 12.71 -10.85
N GLY A 27 -4.92 11.90 -11.56
CA GLY A 27 -4.37 10.74 -12.25
C GLY A 27 -5.41 9.81 -12.85
N ASN A 28 -4.94 8.79 -13.55
CA ASN A 28 -5.81 7.73 -14.04
C ASN A 28 -6.04 6.71 -12.90
N ARG A 29 -7.29 6.52 -12.51
CA ARG A 29 -7.70 5.62 -11.43
C ARG A 29 -7.16 4.19 -11.59
N LEU A 30 -7.29 3.61 -12.78
CA LEU A 30 -6.85 2.22 -13.02
C LEU A 30 -5.33 2.10 -12.92
N ARG A 31 -4.58 3.08 -13.42
CA ARG A 31 -3.11 3.09 -13.29
C ARG A 31 -2.67 3.22 -11.84
N LEU A 32 -3.30 4.10 -11.06
CA LEU A 32 -3.00 4.25 -9.64
C LEU A 32 -3.30 2.97 -8.86
N GLU A 33 -4.44 2.33 -9.12
CA GLU A 33 -4.78 1.04 -8.51
C GLU A 33 -3.72 -0.02 -8.79
N GLN A 34 -3.23 -0.12 -10.03
CA GLN A 34 -2.18 -1.07 -10.40
C GLN A 34 -0.84 -0.76 -9.71
N VAL A 35 -0.45 0.52 -9.62
CA VAL A 35 0.77 0.91 -8.90
C VAL A 35 0.69 0.50 -7.43
N LEU A 36 -0.44 0.75 -6.77
CA LEU A 36 -0.66 0.33 -5.38
C LEU A 36 -0.58 -1.18 -5.21
N ILE A 37 -1.22 -1.93 -6.11
CA ILE A 37 -1.15 -3.40 -6.12
C ILE A 37 0.30 -3.87 -6.21
N ASN A 38 1.09 -3.29 -7.11
CA ASN A 38 2.49 -3.68 -7.31
C ASN A 38 3.34 -3.36 -6.06
N LEU A 39 3.16 -2.20 -5.45
CA LEU A 39 3.91 -1.82 -4.25
C LEU A 39 3.59 -2.77 -3.08
N PHE A 40 2.30 -3.07 -2.85
CA PHE A 40 1.90 -3.99 -1.79
C PHE A 40 2.38 -5.41 -2.05
N GLN A 41 2.38 -5.87 -3.30
CA GLN A 41 2.93 -7.17 -3.65
C GLN A 41 4.43 -7.23 -3.35
N ASN A 42 5.22 -6.25 -3.81
CA ASN A 42 6.66 -6.20 -3.57
C ASN A 42 6.99 -6.20 -2.07
N ALA A 43 6.27 -5.38 -1.30
CA ALA A 43 6.49 -5.24 0.13
C ALA A 43 6.13 -6.54 0.87
N LEU A 44 5.00 -7.17 0.53
CA LEU A 44 4.60 -8.45 1.14
C LEU A 44 5.53 -9.60 0.76
N GLU A 45 6.01 -9.66 -0.48
CA GLU A 45 7.01 -10.63 -0.93
C GLU A 45 8.32 -10.48 -0.15
N ALA A 46 8.75 -9.25 0.18
CA ALA A 46 9.95 -9.01 1.00
C ALA A 46 9.84 -9.52 2.45
N LEU A 47 8.61 -9.71 2.96
CA LEU A 47 8.35 -10.27 4.29
C LEU A 47 8.46 -11.81 4.36
N GLU A 48 8.62 -12.51 3.24
CA GLU A 48 8.70 -13.97 3.23
C GLU A 48 9.83 -14.50 4.13
N GLY A 49 9.48 -15.43 5.03
CA GLY A 49 10.43 -16.04 5.96
C GLY A 49 10.83 -15.17 7.15
N ARG A 50 10.18 -14.01 7.37
CA ARG A 50 10.41 -13.14 8.53
C ARG A 50 9.22 -13.20 9.50
N ASP A 51 9.42 -13.79 10.67
CA ASP A 51 8.38 -13.86 11.71
C ASP A 51 8.07 -12.46 12.27
N GLY A 52 6.79 -12.11 12.34
CA GLY A 52 6.31 -10.86 12.92
C GLY A 52 6.57 -9.59 12.10
N ALA A 53 7.07 -9.72 10.86
CA ALA A 53 7.34 -8.58 10.01
C ALA A 53 6.05 -7.89 9.53
N ARG A 54 6.13 -6.58 9.30
CA ARG A 54 4.97 -5.73 8.99
C ARG A 54 5.34 -4.74 7.91
N VAL A 55 4.37 -4.40 7.09
CA VAL A 55 4.49 -3.34 6.09
C VAL A 55 3.67 -2.15 6.54
N GLU A 56 4.33 -1.02 6.73
CA GLU A 56 3.70 0.24 7.06
C GLU A 56 3.33 0.99 5.78
N VAL A 57 2.08 1.44 5.70
CA VAL A 57 1.56 2.19 4.57
C VAL A 57 0.96 3.50 5.06
N SER A 58 1.39 4.61 4.48
CA SER A 58 0.82 5.92 4.76
C SER A 58 0.76 6.79 3.52
N ALA A 59 -0.17 7.75 3.52
CA ALA A 59 -0.20 8.79 2.52
C ALA A 59 -0.45 10.14 3.18
N ALA A 60 0.26 11.16 2.72
CA ALA A 60 0.14 12.53 3.23
C ALA A 60 0.32 13.54 2.11
N GLU A 61 -0.34 14.69 2.27
CA GLU A 61 -0.07 15.86 1.45
C GLU A 61 1.29 16.46 1.86
N THR A 62 2.00 17.00 0.88
CA THR A 62 3.32 17.60 0.98
C THR A 62 3.30 18.92 0.22
N ALA A 63 4.39 19.69 0.25
CA ALA A 63 4.48 20.95 -0.48
C ALA A 63 4.29 20.78 -2.00
N ASP A 64 4.70 19.63 -2.55
CA ASP A 64 4.76 19.38 -3.99
C ASP A 64 3.70 18.40 -4.50
N GLY A 65 2.77 17.96 -3.64
CA GLY A 65 1.73 17.01 -3.98
C GLY A 65 1.46 16.00 -2.88
N VAL A 66 1.28 14.73 -3.23
CA VAL A 66 0.99 13.66 -2.27
C VAL A 66 2.12 12.65 -2.25
N ALA A 67 2.64 12.37 -1.05
CA ALA A 67 3.55 11.26 -0.82
C ALA A 67 2.76 10.03 -0.38
N LEU A 68 2.98 8.91 -1.06
CA LEU A 68 2.57 7.58 -0.62
C LEU A 68 3.85 6.83 -0.22
N ILE A 69 3.87 6.29 0.99
CA ILE A 69 4.99 5.55 1.55
C ILE A 69 4.54 4.12 1.83
N VAL A 70 5.35 3.16 1.40
CA VAL A 70 5.22 1.73 1.68
C VAL A 70 6.59 1.26 2.17
N SER A 71 6.67 0.76 3.41
CA SER A 71 7.92 0.32 4.04
C SER A 71 7.72 -1.05 4.67
N ASP A 72 8.63 -2.01 4.39
CA ASP A 72 8.65 -3.38 4.90
C ASP A 72 9.73 -3.64 5.96
#